data_AF-A0A7V9ZFG0-F1
#
_entry.id   AF-A0A7V9ZFG0-F1
#
_cell.length_a   1.000
_cell.length_b   1.000
_cell.length_c   1.000
_cell.angle_alpha   90.00
_cell.angle_beta   90.00
_cell.angle_gamma   90.00
#
_symmetry.space_group_name_H-M   'P 1'
#
loop_
_entity.id
_entity.type
_entity.pdbx_description
1 polymer ?
#
loop_
_entity_poly.entity_id
_entity_poly.type
_entity_poly.pdbx_seq_one_letter_code
_entity_poly.pdbx_strand_id
1 'polypeptide(L)' 'MRASEAALRKAQLGGDVAALEQLVDDALVFTGPDGAVFGKADDLDAHREGWIRITRLGWRVVAGHVSAVVV' A
#
# COMPACT_ATOMS: atom_id res chain seq x y z
N MET A 1 17.26 -0.19 -0.58
CA MET A 1 16.20 -0.39 0.44
C MET A 1 15.57 0.92 0.88
N ARG A 2 16.24 1.81 1.63
CA ARG A 2 15.62 3.05 2.14
C ARG A 2 15.06 4.00 1.06
N ALA A 3 15.72 4.11 -0.09
CA ALA A 3 15.24 4.95 -1.19
C ALA A 3 13.96 4.40 -1.83
N SER A 4 13.89 3.09 -2.08
CA SER A 4 12.70 2.41 -2.62
C SER A 4 11.50 2.53 -1.67
N GLU A 5 11.74 2.38 -0.37
CA GLU A 5 10.70 2.54 0.65
C GLU A 5 10.17 3.98 0.71
N ALA A 6 11.06 4.98 0.65
CA ALA A 6 10.67 6.39 0.61
C ALA A 6 9.88 6.73 -0.67
N ALA A 7 10.27 6.17 -1.81
CA ALA A 7 9.56 6.34 -3.08
C ALA A 7 8.16 5.71 -3.03
N LEU A 8 8.06 4.47 -2.52
CA LEU A 8 6.79 3.79 -2.32
C LEU A 8 5.87 4.60 -1.41
N ARG A 9 6.36 5.03 -0.25
CA ARG A 9 5.59 5.85 0.70
C ARG A 9 5.09 7.16 0.05
N LYS A 10 5.92 7.81 -0.76
CA LYS A 10 5.54 9.03 -1.48
C LYS A 10 4.43 8.75 -2.50
N ALA A 11 4.55 7.66 -3.26
CA ALA A 11 3.56 7.26 -4.26
C ALA A 11 2.21 6.93 -3.59
N GLN A 12 2.22 6.16 -2.50
CA GLN A 12 1.04 5.80 -1.71
C GLN A 12 0.30 7.03 -1.14
N LEU A 13 1.02 7.98 -0.55
CA LEU A 13 0.43 9.22 -0.03
C LEU A 13 -0.08 10.17 -1.14
N GLY A 14 0.55 10.12 -2.31
CA GLY A 14 0.14 10.89 -3.47
C GLY A 14 -1.00 10.27 -4.27
N GLY A 15 -1.33 8.99 -4.03
CA GLY A 15 -2.20 8.22 -4.92
C GLY A 15 -1.62 8.08 -6.34
N ASP A 16 -0.28 8.06 -6.47
CA ASP A 16 0.41 8.01 -7.76
C ASP A 16 0.44 6.58 -8.31
N VAL A 17 -0.68 6.17 -8.93
CA VAL A 17 -0.86 4.82 -9.48
C VAL A 17 0.21 4.45 -10.51
N ALA A 18 0.66 5.41 -11.33
CA ALA A 18 1.69 5.16 -12.33
C ALA A 18 3.05 4.86 -11.70
N ALA A 19 3.40 5.55 -10.61
CA ALA A 19 4.60 5.23 -9.85
C ALA A 19 4.45 3.89 -9.09
N LEU A 20 3.27 3.61 -8.53
CA LEU A 20 3.00 2.34 -7.83
C LEU A 20 3.15 1.13 -8.75
N GLU A 21 2.63 1.21 -9.99
CA GLU A 21 2.77 0.17 -11.01
C GLU A 21 4.23 -0.26 -11.24
N GLN A 22 5.17 0.68 -11.16
CA GLN A 22 6.60 0.43 -11.36
C GLN A 22 7.32 -0.03 -10.09
N LEU A 23 6.82 0.38 -8.92
CA LEU A 23 7.47 0.14 -7.63
C LEU A 23 7.01 -1.16 -6.96
N VAL A 24 5.80 -1.63 -7.28
CA VAL A 24 5.19 -2.81 -6.71
C VAL A 24 5.46 -4.01 -7.61
N ASP A 25 5.99 -5.08 -7.00
CA ASP A 25 6.27 -6.34 -7.69
C ASP A 25 4.97 -7.04 -8.11
N ASP A 26 4.97 -7.70 -9.27
CA ASP A 26 3.81 -8.42 -9.80
C ASP A 26 3.38 -9.60 -8.89
N ALA A 27 4.29 -10.10 -8.07
CA ALA A 27 4.03 -11.12 -7.06
C ALA A 27 3.53 -10.54 -5.72
N LEU A 28 3.08 -9.28 -5.67
CA LEU A 28 2.47 -8.71 -4.46
C LEU A 28 1.30 -9.59 -4.00
N VAL A 29 1.32 -9.95 -2.73
CA VAL A 29 0.22 -10.59 -2.03
C VAL A 29 0.04 -9.90 -0.69
N PHE A 30 -1.18 -9.48 -0.38
CA PHE A 30 -1.54 -8.97 0.95
C PHE A 30 -2.86 -9.55 1.43
N THR A 31 -3.02 -9.62 2.74
CA THR A 31 -4.22 -10.17 3.39
C THR A 31 -5.03 -9.05 4.04
N GLY A 32 -6.32 -8.99 3.72
CA GLY A 32 -7.28 -8.10 4.36
C GLY A 32 -7.59 -8.53 5.80
N PRO A 33 -8.20 -7.65 6.60
CA PRO A 33 -8.58 -7.96 7.99
C PRO A 33 -9.62 -9.08 8.11
N ASP A 34 -10.33 -9.38 7.03
CA ASP A 34 -11.28 -10.48 6.88
C ASP A 34 -10.63 -11.80 6.41
N GLY A 35 -9.32 -11.80 6.19
CA GLY A 35 -8.58 -12.95 5.67
C GLY A 35 -8.60 -13.08 4.15
N ALA A 36 -9.24 -12.15 3.42
CA ALA A 36 -9.20 -12.14 1.96
C ALA A 36 -7.78 -11.86 1.46
N VAL A 37 -7.42 -12.42 0.31
CA VAL A 37 -6.10 -12.27 -0.30
C VAL A 37 -6.22 -11.46 -1.58
N PHE A 38 -5.36 -10.47 -1.73
CA PHE A 38 -5.37 -9.52 -2.83
C PHE A 38 -3.99 -9.42 -3.47
N GLY A 39 -3.97 -9.16 -4.77
CA GLY A 39 -2.76 -8.99 -5.57
C GLY A 39 -2.48 -7.54 -5.95
N LYS A 40 -1.43 -7.34 -6.76
CA LYS A 40 -1.04 -6.02 -7.30
C LYS A 40 -2.19 -5.30 -8.02
N ALA A 41 -2.93 -6.01 -8.88
CA ALA A 41 -4.01 -5.40 -9.66
C ALA A 41 -5.10 -4.83 -8.73
N ASP A 42 -5.50 -5.60 -7.72
CA ASP A 42 -6.53 -5.17 -6.75
C ASP A 42 -6.09 -3.91 -5.97
N ASP A 43 -4.82 -3.83 -5.55
CA ASP A 43 -4.27 -2.66 -4.87
C ASP A 43 -4.29 -1.40 -5.75
N LEU A 44 -3.85 -1.54 -7.01
CA LEU A 44 -3.79 -0.43 -7.95
C LEU A 44 -5.18 0.05 -8.36
N ASP A 45 -6.14 -0.86 -8.54
CA ASP A 45 -7.53 -0.53 -8.83
C ASP A 45 -8.16 0.21 -7.64
N ALA A 46 -7.93 -0.24 -6.41
CA ALA A 46 -8.42 0.45 -5.21
C ALA A 46 -7.88 1.88 -5.09
N HIS A 47 -6.64 2.13 -5.49
CA HIS A 47 -6.07 3.47 -5.58
C HIS A 47 -6.68 4.29 -6.74
N ARG A 48 -6.82 3.69 -7.93
CA ARG A 48 -7.35 4.36 -9.13
C ARG A 48 -8.81 4.77 -8.98
N GLU A 49 -9.61 3.92 -8.36
CA GLU A 49 -11.03 4.16 -8.10
C GLU A 49 -11.28 5.01 -6.85
N GLY A 50 -10.21 5.31 -6.09
CA GLY A 50 -10.29 6.11 -4.88
C GLY A 50 -10.98 5.39 -3.71
N TRP A 51 -11.14 4.07 -3.78
CA TRP A 51 -11.63 3.25 -2.67
C TRP A 51 -10.69 3.33 -1.47
N ILE A 52 -9.39 3.49 -1.75
CA ILE A 52 -8.36 3.71 -0.73
C ILE A 52 -7.69 5.05 -0.99
N ARG A 53 -7.68 5.89 0.04
CA ARG A 53 -6.88 7.12 0.06
C ARG A 53 -6.06 7.20 1.32
N ILE A 54 -4.74 7.15 1.15
CA ILE A 54 -3.80 7.19 2.26
C ILE A 54 -3.40 8.65 2.51
N THR A 55 -3.79 9.18 3.66
CA THR A 55 -3.53 10.58 4.07
C THR A 55 -2.33 10.68 5.02
N ARG A 56 -2.02 9.60 5.75
CA ARG A 56 -0.89 9.53 6.66
C ARG A 56 -0.31 8.11 6.71
N LEU A 57 1.02 8.01 6.69
CA LEU A 57 1.77 6.77 6.91
C LEU A 57 2.78 7.00 8.03
N GLY A 58 2.64 6.24 9.11
CA GLY A 58 3.53 6.28 10.25
C GLY A 58 3.66 4.89 10.86
N TRP A 59 4.73 4.68 11.61
CA TRP A 59 4.98 3.39 12.23
C TRP A 59 4.43 3.45 13.64
N ARG A 60 3.47 2.58 13.95
CA ARG A 60 3.06 2.30 15.32
C ARG A 60 3.38 0.84 15.57
N VAL A 61 4.29 0.56 16.50
CA VAL A 61 4.55 -0.83 16.91
C VAL A 61 3.31 -1.31 17.67
N VAL A 62 2.53 -2.16 17.00
CA VAL A 62 1.52 -3.01 17.63
C VAL A 62 2.12 -4.40 17.62
N ALA A 63 2.33 -5.00 18.80
CA ALA A 63 2.92 -6.32 18.90
C ALA A 63 2.12 -7.32 18.05
N GLY A 64 2.71 -7.81 16.95
CA GLY A 64 2.19 -8.94 16.17
C GLY A 64 1.42 -8.66 14.87
N HIS A 65 1.37 -7.42 14.35
CA HIS A 65 0.78 -7.18 13.01
C HIS A 65 1.31 -5.90 12.36
N VAL A 66 1.85 -5.98 11.15
CA VAL A 66 2.05 -4.78 10.30
C VAL A 66 0.71 -4.47 9.65
N SER A 67 -0.17 -3.79 10.38
CA SER A 67 -1.31 -3.13 9.76
C SER A 67 -0.83 -1.76 9.29
N ALA A 68 -0.91 -1.49 8.00
CA ALA A 68 -0.88 -0.13 7.50
C ALA A 68 -2.15 0.56 8.03
N VAL A 69 -2.06 1.17 9.22
CA VAL A 69 -3.14 1.97 9.77
C VAL A 69 -3.24 3.23 8.93
N VAL A 70 -4.24 3.28 8.05
CA VAL A 70 -4.69 4.52 7.40
C VAL A 70 -5.69 5.18 8.37
N VAL A 71 -5.29 6.31 8.97
CA VAL A 71 -6.22 7.28 9.59
C VAL A 71 -6.14 8.57 8.80
#